data_AF-A0A7S3JIU8-F1
#
_entry.id   AF-A0A7S3JIU8-F1
#
_cell.length_a   1.000
_cell.length_b   1.000
_cell.length_c   1.000
_cell.angle_alpha   90.00
_cell.angle_beta   90.00
_cell.angle_gamma   90.00
#
_symmetry.space_group_name_H-M   'P 1'
#
loop_
_entity.id
_entity.type
_entity.pdbx_description
1 polymer ?
#
loop_
_entity_poly.entity_id
_entity_poly.type
_entity_poly.pdbx_seq_one_letter_code
_entity_poly.pdbx_strand_id
1 'polypeptide(L)'
;IIGFILHERANALVHQQIISGMSKTSYWISNFLFDLIKVFVPVLIAIIFLYVFKLEIDLAWLLLLLFPTAIVPYTYLTSFLFNDETGAQNFTIIHNFLIGGLLPIVMNVLRLIESTQSIGDALIWLPRFIPIYNTCGGIIGITLKDTIATSRNNSSPASLSFEVAGGDVMFLVLEFFAYTLLVIIIEAGCCSCLRRKGKTIVDKEEVLDSDVLKEQQRVENTSENELAVKANHIRKVYGDKV
;
A
#
# COMPACT_ATOMS: atom_id res chain seq x y z
N ILE A 1 2.86 -7.15 5.02
CA ILE A 1 1.91 -6.04 4.87
C ILE A 1 0.65 -6.53 4.14
N ILE A 2 0.72 -6.90 2.86
CA ILE A 2 -0.48 -7.21 2.05
C ILE A 2 -1.38 -8.31 2.65
N GLY A 3 -0.82 -9.42 3.16
CA GLY A 3 -1.61 -10.50 3.74
C GLY A 3 -2.38 -10.06 4.98
N PHE A 4 -1.72 -9.32 5.89
CA PHE A 4 -2.35 -8.76 7.09
C PHE A 4 -3.53 -7.83 6.75
N ILE A 5 -3.37 -6.95 5.77
CA ILE A 5 -4.44 -6.05 5.32
C ILE A 5 -5.65 -6.84 4.81
N LEU A 6 -5.42 -7.92 4.05
CA LEU A 6 -6.50 -8.75 3.51
C LEU A 6 -7.16 -9.58 4.60
N HIS A 7 -6.38 -10.09 5.55
CA HIS A 7 -6.90 -10.78 6.73
C HIS A 7 -7.80 -9.87 7.57
N GLU A 8 -7.42 -8.60 7.77
CA GLU A 8 -8.26 -7.62 8.49
C GLU A 8 -9.56 -7.30 7.74
N ARG A 9 -9.50 -7.19 6.40
CA ARG A 9 -10.70 -6.97 5.57
C ARG A 9 -11.63 -8.18 5.57
N ALA A 10 -11.09 -9.39 5.44
CA ALA A 10 -11.86 -10.63 5.42
C ALA A 10 -12.64 -10.84 6.73
N ASN A 11 -12.03 -10.48 7.86
CA ASN A 11 -12.62 -10.63 9.19
C ASN A 11 -13.38 -9.38 9.67
N ALA A 12 -13.53 -8.35 8.82
CA ALA A 12 -14.18 -7.08 9.15
C ALA A 12 -13.67 -6.42 10.45
N LEU A 13 -12.39 -6.63 10.81
CA LEU A 13 -11.82 -6.18 12.08
C LEU A 13 -11.83 -4.66 12.20
N VAL A 14 -11.60 -3.95 11.10
CA VAL A 14 -11.69 -2.48 11.03
C VAL A 14 -13.08 -1.99 11.39
N HIS A 15 -14.12 -2.69 10.92
CA HIS A 15 -15.49 -2.33 11.22
C HIS A 15 -15.80 -2.50 12.71
N GLN A 16 -15.33 -3.59 13.32
CA GLN A 16 -15.46 -3.83 14.74
C GLN A 16 -14.74 -2.78 15.58
N GLN A 17 -13.51 -2.38 15.20
CA GLN A 17 -12.76 -1.33 15.89
C GLN A 17 -13.45 0.04 15.81
N ILE A 18 -14.04 0.37 14.66
CA ILE A 18 -14.81 1.60 14.49
C ILE A 18 -16.08 1.59 15.35
N ILE A 19 -16.80 0.47 15.42
CA ILE A 19 -17.98 0.33 16.31
C ILE A 19 -17.59 0.51 17.79
N SER A 20 -16.39 0.08 18.17
CA SER A 20 -15.84 0.26 19.53
C SER A 20 -15.33 1.69 19.81
N GLY A 21 -15.57 2.65 18.91
CA GLY A 21 -15.25 4.08 19.13
C GLY A 21 -13.90 4.55 18.58
N MET A 22 -13.18 3.73 17.81
CA MET A 22 -11.94 4.16 17.16
C MET A 22 -12.23 5.06 15.96
N SER A 23 -11.50 6.18 15.84
CA SER A 23 -11.59 7.02 14.65
C SER A 23 -10.94 6.32 13.43
N LYS A 24 -11.60 6.36 12.27
CA LYS A 24 -11.08 5.76 11.02
C LYS A 24 -9.71 6.33 10.66
N THR A 25 -9.51 7.63 10.85
CA THR A 25 -8.24 8.33 10.54
C THR A 25 -7.09 7.86 11.43
N SER A 26 -7.32 7.71 12.74
CA SER A 26 -6.30 7.22 13.67
C SER A 26 -5.87 5.78 13.35
N TYR A 27 -6.82 4.92 12.94
CA TYR A 27 -6.52 3.56 12.50
C TYR A 27 -5.56 3.53 11.30
N TRP A 28 -5.88 4.27 10.23
CA TRP A 28 -5.06 4.28 9.02
C TRP A 28 -3.67 4.88 9.24
N ILE A 29 -3.57 6.00 9.96
CA ILE A 29 -2.26 6.63 10.25
C ILE A 29 -1.38 5.68 11.07
N SER A 30 -1.97 5.03 12.09
CA SER A 30 -1.21 4.13 12.97
C SER A 30 -0.70 2.91 12.20
N ASN A 31 -1.55 2.28 11.37
CA ASN A 31 -1.14 1.13 10.57
C ASN A 31 -0.11 1.49 9.50
N PHE A 32 -0.31 2.61 8.80
CA PHE A 32 0.62 3.08 7.80
C PHE A 32 2.00 3.37 8.41
N LEU A 33 2.04 4.07 9.55
CA LEU A 33 3.28 4.37 10.26
C LEU A 33 3.95 3.11 10.78
N PHE A 34 3.19 2.18 11.34
CA PHE A 34 3.71 0.92 11.85
C PHE A 34 4.30 0.06 10.72
N ASP A 35 3.65 -0.01 9.57
CA ASP A 35 4.16 -0.73 8.40
C ASP A 35 5.39 -0.05 7.80
N LEU A 36 5.45 1.29 7.77
CA LEU A 36 6.67 2.01 7.41
C LEU A 36 7.83 1.60 8.32
N ILE A 37 7.64 1.65 9.65
CA ILE A 37 8.68 1.27 10.61
C ILE A 37 9.15 -0.17 10.36
N LYS A 38 8.24 -1.12 10.16
CA LYS A 38 8.59 -2.52 9.86
C LYS A 38 9.47 -2.66 8.62
N VAL A 39 9.24 -1.87 7.57
CA VAL A 39 10.02 -1.93 6.33
C VAL A 39 11.35 -1.17 6.48
N PHE A 40 11.39 -0.10 7.28
CA PHE A 40 12.63 0.62 7.56
C PHE A 40 13.65 -0.23 8.33
N VAL A 41 13.22 -1.09 9.26
CA VAL A 41 14.14 -1.94 10.05
C VAL A 41 15.10 -2.76 9.17
N PRO A 42 14.64 -3.63 8.24
CA PRO A 42 15.54 -4.40 7.38
C PRO A 42 16.34 -3.51 6.41
N VAL A 43 15.79 -2.38 5.97
CA VAL A 43 16.49 -1.42 5.10
C VAL A 43 17.67 -0.78 5.82
N LEU A 44 17.49 -0.34 7.06
CA LEU A 44 18.57 0.24 7.86
C LEU A 44 19.67 -0.80 8.12
N ILE A 45 19.31 -2.06 8.36
CA ILE A 45 20.27 -3.17 8.47
C ILE A 45 21.03 -3.35 7.15
N ALA A 46 20.36 -3.29 6.00
CA ALA A 46 21.02 -3.38 4.69
C ALA A 46 22.01 -2.22 4.47
N ILE A 47 21.66 -0.99 4.86
CA ILE A 47 22.56 0.17 4.81
C ILE A 47 23.78 -0.06 5.71
N ILE A 48 23.58 -0.55 6.94
CA ILE A 48 24.69 -0.89 7.84
C ILE A 48 25.63 -1.91 7.17
N PHE A 49 25.08 -2.95 6.53
CA PHE A 49 25.89 -3.93 5.82
C PHE A 49 26.67 -3.34 4.63
N LEU A 50 26.13 -2.36 3.89
CA LEU A 50 26.91 -1.67 2.85
C LEU A 50 28.20 -1.08 3.42
N TYR A 51 28.11 -0.43 4.59
CA TYR A 51 29.29 0.16 5.25
C TYR A 51 30.21 -0.89 5.88
N VAL A 52 29.65 -1.92 6.53
CA VAL A 52 30.44 -2.99 7.17
C VAL A 52 31.27 -3.76 6.13
N PHE A 53 30.68 -4.06 4.98
CA PHE A 53 31.37 -4.73 3.88
C PHE A 53 32.20 -3.80 2.99
N LYS A 54 32.23 -2.49 3.29
CA LYS A 54 32.93 -1.46 2.51
C LYS A 54 32.54 -1.47 1.03
N LEU A 55 31.24 -1.64 0.76
CA LEU A 55 30.69 -1.54 -0.59
C LEU A 55 30.53 -0.08 -0.97
N GLU A 56 31.41 0.42 -1.84
CA GLU A 56 31.45 1.82 -2.29
C GLU A 56 30.43 2.08 -3.43
N ILE A 57 29.17 1.72 -3.21
CA ILE A 57 28.10 2.07 -4.16
C ILE A 57 27.57 3.45 -3.80
N ASP A 58 28.01 4.44 -4.56
CA ASP A 58 27.61 5.84 -4.39
C ASP A 58 26.07 5.97 -4.40
N LEU A 59 25.49 6.77 -3.50
CA LEU A 59 24.04 6.98 -3.36
C LEU A 59 23.14 5.76 -3.13
N ALA A 60 23.66 4.52 -3.00
CA ALA A 60 22.82 3.34 -2.74
C ALA A 60 22.01 3.49 -1.44
N TRP A 61 22.60 4.10 -0.41
CA TRP A 61 21.94 4.39 0.86
C TRP A 61 20.69 5.28 0.69
N LEU A 62 20.72 6.22 -0.26
CA LEU A 62 19.62 7.14 -0.53
C LEU A 62 18.44 6.40 -1.19
N LEU A 63 18.73 5.57 -2.21
CA LEU A 63 17.73 4.73 -2.86
C LEU A 63 17.07 3.77 -1.86
N LEU A 64 17.89 3.13 -1.01
CA LEU A 64 17.42 2.26 0.05
C LEU A 64 16.54 3.01 1.06
N LEU A 65 16.90 4.24 1.45
CA LEU A 65 16.12 5.04 2.41
C LEU A 65 14.78 5.50 1.84
N LEU A 66 14.72 5.84 0.55
CA LEU A 66 13.51 6.27 -0.13
C LEU A 66 12.55 5.10 -0.42
N PHE A 67 13.08 3.89 -0.63
CA PHE A 67 12.29 2.71 -0.98
C PHE A 67 11.11 2.43 -0.05
N PRO A 68 11.25 2.37 1.30
CA PRO A 68 10.13 2.17 2.22
C PRO A 68 8.99 3.16 2.03
N THR A 69 9.32 4.43 1.76
CA THR A 69 8.32 5.48 1.62
C THR A 69 7.44 5.26 0.40
N ALA A 70 7.98 4.76 -0.71
CA ALA A 70 7.20 4.50 -1.93
C ALA A 70 6.54 3.11 -1.94
N ILE A 71 7.21 2.07 -1.43
CA ILE A 71 6.72 0.68 -1.52
C ILE A 71 5.53 0.41 -0.59
N VAL A 72 5.46 1.05 0.57
CA VAL A 72 4.33 0.87 1.51
C VAL A 72 3.02 1.35 0.89
N PRO A 73 2.87 2.61 0.44
CA PRO A 73 1.62 3.05 -0.20
C PRO A 73 1.33 2.27 -1.50
N TYR A 74 2.36 1.87 -2.26
CA TYR A 74 2.17 0.96 -3.42
C TYR A 74 1.58 -0.40 -3.02
N THR A 75 2.03 -0.98 -1.90
CA THR A 75 1.50 -2.26 -1.38
C THR A 75 0.06 -2.11 -0.93
N TYR A 76 -0.28 -0.97 -0.32
CA TYR A 76 -1.67 -0.65 0.04
C TYR A 76 -2.54 -0.52 -1.21
N LEU A 77 -2.05 0.14 -2.26
CA LEU A 77 -2.79 0.29 -3.52
C LEU A 77 -3.04 -1.06 -4.20
N THR A 78 -2.01 -1.90 -4.31
CA THR A 78 -2.14 -3.23 -4.93
C THR A 78 -3.00 -4.18 -4.10
N SER A 79 -3.06 -3.99 -2.77
CA SER A 79 -3.96 -4.79 -1.91
C SER A 79 -5.44 -4.67 -2.29
N PHE A 80 -5.87 -3.58 -2.95
CA PHE A 80 -7.26 -3.42 -3.38
C PHE A 80 -7.63 -4.30 -4.58
N LEU A 81 -6.65 -4.87 -5.28
CA LEU A 81 -6.86 -5.77 -6.43
C LEU A 81 -7.19 -7.20 -6.02
N PHE A 82 -7.03 -7.54 -4.74
CA PHE A 82 -7.16 -8.90 -4.23
C PHE A 82 -8.23 -8.98 -3.15
N ASN A 83 -8.92 -10.12 -3.11
CA ASN A 83 -9.86 -10.48 -2.05
C ASN A 83 -9.34 -11.61 -1.15
N ASP A 84 -8.32 -12.33 -1.60
CA ASP A 84 -7.71 -13.48 -0.91
C ASP A 84 -6.26 -13.19 -0.53
N GLU A 85 -5.88 -13.56 0.70
CA GLU A 85 -4.54 -13.34 1.26
C GLU A 85 -3.46 -14.12 0.51
N THR A 86 -3.71 -15.41 0.23
CA THR A 86 -2.72 -16.31 -0.39
C THR A 86 -2.41 -15.85 -1.81
N GLY A 87 -3.44 -15.53 -2.59
CA GLY A 87 -3.30 -15.00 -3.94
C GLY A 87 -2.49 -13.71 -3.99
N ALA A 88 -2.79 -12.77 -3.09
CA ALA A 88 -2.09 -11.49 -3.02
C ALA A 88 -0.62 -11.63 -2.61
N GLN A 89 -0.33 -12.53 -1.65
CA GLN A 89 1.04 -12.80 -1.22
C GLN A 89 1.87 -13.41 -2.35
N ASN A 90 1.34 -14.45 -3.01
CA ASN A 90 2.03 -15.10 -4.13
C ASN A 90 2.28 -14.12 -5.28
N PHE A 91 1.27 -13.31 -5.63
CA PHE A 91 1.43 -12.26 -6.63
C PHE A 91 2.53 -11.27 -6.23
N THR A 92 2.53 -10.79 -4.99
CA THR A 92 3.49 -9.79 -4.51
C THR A 92 4.93 -10.34 -4.57
N ILE A 93 5.14 -11.60 -4.20
CA ILE A 93 6.46 -12.24 -4.27
C ILE A 93 6.94 -12.33 -5.73
N ILE A 94 6.11 -12.87 -6.62
CA ILE A 94 6.46 -13.02 -8.04
C ILE A 94 6.69 -11.65 -8.69
N HIS A 95 5.80 -10.69 -8.41
CA HIS A 95 5.90 -9.33 -8.92
C HIS A 95 7.20 -8.65 -8.50
N ASN A 96 7.56 -8.70 -7.20
CA ASN A 96 8.80 -8.11 -6.72
C ASN A 96 10.04 -8.80 -7.28
N PHE A 97 10.02 -10.13 -7.44
CA PHE A 97 11.14 -10.86 -8.04
C PHE A 97 11.35 -10.51 -9.51
N LEU A 98 10.26 -10.47 -10.30
CA LEU A 98 10.35 -10.13 -11.73
C LEU A 98 10.77 -8.67 -11.95
N ILE A 99 10.12 -7.74 -11.25
CA ILE A 99 10.30 -6.30 -11.49
C ILE A 99 11.52 -5.73 -10.78
N GLY A 100 11.86 -6.23 -9.59
CA GLY A 100 13.04 -5.80 -8.83
C GLY A 100 14.30 -6.60 -9.15
N GLY A 101 14.17 -7.88 -9.48
CA GLY A 101 15.30 -8.76 -9.76
C GLY A 101 15.64 -8.82 -11.24
N LEU A 102 14.72 -9.36 -12.06
CA LEU A 102 15.02 -9.69 -13.45
C LEU A 102 14.98 -8.49 -14.39
N LEU A 103 13.96 -7.64 -14.27
CA LEU A 103 13.75 -6.53 -15.18
C LEU A 103 14.89 -5.49 -15.18
N PRO A 104 15.45 -5.08 -14.03
CA PRO A 104 16.59 -4.15 -14.01
C PRO A 104 17.82 -4.70 -14.70
N ILE A 105 18.09 -6.00 -14.56
CA ILE A 105 19.19 -6.68 -15.24
C ILE A 105 18.96 -6.63 -16.76
N VAL A 106 17.77 -7.02 -17.21
CA VAL A 106 17.41 -6.99 -18.64
C VAL A 106 17.56 -5.58 -19.22
N MET A 107 17.04 -4.55 -18.55
CA MET A 107 17.12 -3.17 -19.00
C MET A 107 18.57 -2.66 -19.09
N ASN A 108 19.43 -3.01 -18.13
CA ASN A 108 20.82 -2.61 -18.18
C ASN A 108 21.63 -3.38 -19.24
N VAL A 109 21.31 -4.66 -19.48
CA VAL A 109 21.91 -5.43 -20.59
C VAL A 109 21.53 -4.81 -21.95
N LEU A 110 20.27 -4.41 -22.13
CA LEU A 110 19.81 -3.68 -23.33
C LEU A 110 20.61 -2.38 -23.53
N ARG A 111 20.89 -1.64 -22.46
CA ARG A 111 21.64 -0.38 -22.52
C ARG A 111 23.13 -0.56 -22.83
N LEU A 112 23.68 -1.74 -22.54
CA LEU A 112 25.08 -2.07 -22.75
C LEU A 112 25.37 -2.50 -24.21
N ILE A 113 24.40 -3.13 -24.88
CA ILE A 113 24.57 -3.63 -26.24
C ILE A 113 24.35 -2.50 -27.24
N GLU A 114 25.35 -2.23 -28.09
CA GLU A 114 25.33 -1.12 -29.05
C GLU A 114 24.09 -1.12 -29.98
N SER A 115 23.63 -2.30 -30.41
CA SER A 115 22.48 -2.44 -31.30
C SER A 115 21.13 -2.15 -30.64
N THR A 116 21.03 -2.25 -29.31
CA THR A 116 19.76 -2.11 -28.56
C THR A 116 19.77 -0.98 -27.55
N GLN A 117 20.88 -0.26 -27.41
CA GLN A 117 21.07 0.79 -26.39
C GLN A 117 20.01 1.90 -26.45
N SER A 118 19.62 2.35 -27.66
CA SER A 118 18.61 3.40 -27.84
C SER A 118 17.22 2.96 -27.38
N ILE A 119 16.89 1.69 -27.62
CA ILE A 119 15.65 1.07 -27.13
C ILE A 119 15.72 0.94 -25.61
N GLY A 120 16.85 0.51 -25.06
CA GLY A 120 17.08 0.42 -23.63
C GLY A 120 16.88 1.75 -22.91
N ASP A 121 17.45 2.83 -23.43
CA ASP A 121 17.36 4.17 -22.84
C ASP A 121 15.92 4.75 -22.88
N ALA A 122 15.12 4.37 -23.88
CA ALA A 122 13.71 4.74 -23.94
C ALA A 122 12.84 3.86 -23.02
N LEU A 123 13.06 2.54 -23.02
CA LEU A 123 12.22 1.58 -22.33
C LEU A 123 12.41 1.61 -20.81
N ILE A 124 13.57 2.05 -20.33
CA ILE A 124 13.89 2.14 -18.89
C ILE A 124 12.91 3.03 -18.11
N TRP A 125 12.22 3.97 -18.77
CA TRP A 125 11.26 4.87 -18.13
C TRP A 125 9.92 4.21 -17.78
N LEU A 126 9.51 3.17 -18.51
CA LEU A 126 8.24 2.47 -18.26
C LEU A 126 8.19 1.75 -16.90
N PRO A 127 9.17 0.92 -16.51
CA PRO A 127 9.12 0.21 -15.24
C PRO A 127 9.35 1.11 -14.02
N ARG A 128 9.73 2.38 -14.20
CA ARG A 128 9.93 3.34 -13.11
C ARG A 128 8.66 3.74 -12.35
N PHE A 129 7.48 3.34 -12.82
CA PHE A 129 6.23 3.41 -12.05
C PHE A 129 6.07 2.28 -11.03
N ILE A 130 7.14 1.55 -10.71
CA ILE A 130 7.11 0.50 -9.69
C ILE A 130 8.29 0.74 -8.73
N PRO A 131 8.04 0.99 -7.43
CA PRO A 131 9.09 1.39 -6.49
C PRO A 131 10.27 0.42 -6.37
N ILE A 132 10.01 -0.89 -6.45
CA ILE A 132 11.06 -1.91 -6.37
C ILE A 132 12.01 -1.84 -7.56
N TYR A 133 11.49 -1.50 -8.75
CA TYR A 133 12.33 -1.30 -9.94
C TYR A 133 13.29 -0.13 -9.73
N ASN A 134 12.78 1.02 -9.26
CA ASN A 134 13.59 2.23 -9.07
C ASN A 134 14.78 1.97 -8.12
N THR A 135 14.56 1.21 -7.06
CA THR A 135 15.60 0.91 -6.07
C THR A 135 16.68 -0.02 -6.65
N CYS A 136 16.27 -1.16 -7.20
CA CYS A 136 17.22 -2.13 -7.75
C CYS A 136 17.88 -1.64 -9.04
N GLY A 137 17.10 -1.01 -9.92
CA GLY A 137 17.53 -0.39 -11.17
C GLY A 137 18.50 0.77 -10.93
N GLY A 138 18.23 1.64 -9.96
CA GLY A 138 19.14 2.72 -9.59
C GLY A 138 20.47 2.19 -9.07
N ILE A 139 20.48 1.19 -8.18
CA ILE A 139 21.71 0.57 -7.65
C ILE A 139 22.53 -0.08 -8.77
N ILE A 140 21.89 -0.84 -9.65
CA ILE A 140 22.55 -1.47 -10.80
C ILE A 140 23.06 -0.40 -11.78
N GLY A 141 22.26 0.64 -12.04
CA GLY A 141 22.62 1.75 -12.91
C GLY A 141 23.87 2.47 -12.40
N ILE A 142 23.95 2.76 -11.10
CA ILE A 142 25.15 3.34 -10.47
C ILE A 142 26.34 2.42 -10.63
N THR A 143 26.15 1.12 -10.38
CA THR A 143 27.22 0.11 -10.46
C THR A 143 27.76 -0.03 -11.89
N LEU A 144 26.90 0.11 -12.90
CA LEU A 144 27.26 -0.09 -14.31
C LEU A 144 27.56 1.21 -15.07
N LYS A 145 27.41 2.39 -14.43
CA LYS A 145 27.54 3.69 -15.12
C LYS A 145 28.88 3.85 -15.85
N ASP A 146 29.98 3.40 -15.25
CA ASP A 146 31.33 3.54 -15.81
C ASP A 146 31.54 2.56 -16.98
N THR A 147 31.02 1.34 -16.84
CA THR A 147 31.02 0.33 -17.90
C THR A 147 30.20 0.80 -19.11
N ILE A 148 29.01 1.35 -18.87
CA ILE A 148 28.13 1.87 -19.92
C ILE A 148 28.78 3.10 -20.59
N ALA A 149 29.34 4.02 -19.80
CA ALA A 149 30.02 5.19 -20.35
C ALA A 149 31.21 4.81 -21.23
N THR A 150 32.05 3.87 -20.76
CA THR A 150 33.19 3.35 -21.52
C THR A 150 32.76 2.65 -22.80
N SER A 151 31.72 1.80 -22.73
CA SER A 151 31.16 1.11 -23.90
C SER A 151 30.62 2.08 -24.96
N ARG A 152 30.22 3.29 -24.54
CA ARG A 152 29.67 4.33 -25.42
C ARG A 152 30.70 5.40 -25.82
N ASN A 153 31.98 5.21 -25.48
CA ASN A 153 33.05 6.20 -25.67
C ASN A 153 32.71 7.58 -25.05
N ASN A 154 31.96 7.59 -23.95
CA ASN A 154 31.56 8.78 -23.22
C ASN A 154 32.29 8.87 -21.87
N SER A 155 32.34 10.08 -21.30
CA SER A 155 32.82 10.27 -19.93
C SER A 155 31.80 9.75 -18.91
N SER A 156 32.30 9.20 -17.81
CA SER A 156 31.44 8.71 -16.72
C SER A 156 30.53 9.81 -16.16
N PRO A 157 29.20 9.63 -16.21
CA PRO A 157 28.26 10.60 -15.66
C PRO A 157 28.26 10.57 -14.13
N ALA A 158 27.76 11.64 -13.52
CA ALA A 158 27.50 11.67 -12.09
C ALA A 158 26.44 10.63 -11.69
N SER A 159 26.58 10.02 -10.50
CA SER A 159 25.67 8.98 -10.02
C SER A 159 24.21 9.47 -9.92
N LEU A 160 24.01 10.75 -9.59
CA LEU A 160 22.69 11.39 -9.49
C LEU A 160 22.15 11.91 -10.83
N SER A 161 22.85 11.70 -11.96
CA SER A 161 22.32 12.09 -13.26
C SER A 161 21.03 11.34 -13.59
N PHE A 162 20.11 11.96 -14.35
CA PHE A 162 18.81 11.38 -14.70
C PHE A 162 18.92 10.03 -15.44
N GLU A 163 20.02 9.84 -16.17
CA GLU A 163 20.33 8.63 -16.95
C GLU A 163 20.86 7.47 -16.08
N VAL A 164 21.32 7.75 -14.86
CA VAL A 164 21.90 6.76 -13.95
C VAL A 164 20.91 6.41 -12.83
N ALA A 165 20.81 7.24 -11.79
CA ALA A 165 19.89 7.02 -10.66
C ALA A 165 19.01 8.25 -10.34
N GLY A 166 19.26 9.41 -10.95
CA GLY A 166 18.49 10.62 -10.68
C GLY A 166 17.01 10.48 -11.06
N GLY A 167 16.73 9.77 -12.16
CA GLY A 167 15.37 9.45 -12.55
C GLY A 167 14.69 8.52 -11.53
N ASP A 168 15.39 7.50 -11.06
CA ASP A 168 14.85 6.54 -10.08
C ASP A 168 14.55 7.21 -8.72
N VAL A 169 15.44 8.10 -8.25
CA VAL A 169 15.21 8.93 -7.07
C VAL A 169 13.99 9.83 -7.25
N MET A 170 13.88 10.52 -8.40
CA MET A 170 12.74 11.38 -8.69
C MET A 170 11.42 10.60 -8.66
N PHE A 171 11.38 9.43 -9.30
CA PHE A 171 10.18 8.60 -9.32
C PHE A 171 9.82 8.09 -7.93
N LEU A 172 10.76 7.63 -7.11
CA LEU A 172 10.48 7.21 -5.72
C LEU A 172 9.80 8.31 -4.89
N VAL A 173 10.26 9.56 -5.02
CA VAL A 173 9.66 10.70 -4.32
C VAL A 173 8.25 10.98 -4.85
N LEU A 174 8.07 11.00 -6.18
CA LEU A 174 6.76 11.24 -6.81
C LEU A 174 5.75 10.14 -6.47
N GLU A 175 6.19 8.88 -6.51
CA GLU A 175 5.40 7.69 -6.18
C GLU A 175 4.89 7.73 -4.75
N PHE A 176 5.71 8.16 -3.78
CA PHE A 176 5.27 8.31 -2.39
C PHE A 176 4.03 9.21 -2.30
N PHE A 177 4.08 10.41 -2.87
CA PHE A 177 2.94 11.34 -2.83
C PHE A 177 1.77 10.83 -3.66
N ALA A 178 2.02 10.33 -4.87
CA ALA A 178 0.99 9.86 -5.79
C ALA A 178 0.23 8.66 -5.23
N TYR A 179 0.92 7.61 -4.77
CA TYR A 179 0.26 6.42 -4.23
C TYR A 179 -0.42 6.67 -2.89
N THR A 180 0.19 7.48 -2.01
CA THR A 180 -0.47 7.86 -0.75
C THR A 180 -1.77 8.62 -1.01
N LEU A 181 -1.76 9.56 -1.96
CA LEU A 181 -2.96 10.29 -2.38
C LEU A 181 -4.02 9.35 -2.96
N LEU A 182 -3.64 8.42 -3.84
CA LEU A 182 -4.56 7.43 -4.42
C LEU A 182 -5.20 6.53 -3.36
N VAL A 183 -4.41 6.05 -2.39
CA VAL A 183 -4.93 5.26 -1.27
C VAL A 183 -5.95 6.06 -0.46
N ILE A 184 -5.67 7.33 -0.16
CA ILE A 184 -6.60 8.22 0.55
C ILE A 184 -7.89 8.42 -0.26
N ILE A 185 -7.81 8.64 -1.58
CA ILE A 185 -9.00 8.83 -2.43
C ILE A 185 -9.89 7.58 -2.45
N ILE A 186 -9.28 6.39 -2.54
CA ILE A 186 -10.00 5.12 -2.52
C ILE A 186 -10.68 4.91 -1.15
N GLU A 187 -9.96 5.15 -0.04
CA GLU A 187 -10.47 4.96 1.32
C GLU A 187 -11.46 6.02 1.80
N ALA A 188 -11.35 7.25 1.30
CA ALA A 188 -12.33 8.31 1.53
C ALA A 188 -13.68 8.00 0.86
N GLY A 189 -13.77 6.92 0.07
CA GLY A 189 -15.02 6.50 -0.54
C GLY A 189 -15.37 7.32 -1.77
N CYS A 190 -14.42 7.98 -2.44
CA CYS A 190 -14.70 8.69 -3.69
C CYS A 190 -15.14 7.73 -4.82
N CYS A 191 -14.86 6.42 -4.68
CA CYS A 191 -15.43 5.36 -5.53
C CYS A 191 -16.73 4.73 -4.97
N SER A 192 -17.17 5.09 -3.75
CA SER A 192 -18.45 4.64 -3.18
C SER A 192 -19.66 5.34 -3.80
N CYS A 193 -19.42 6.43 -4.55
CA CYS A 193 -20.40 7.09 -5.42
C CYS A 193 -21.06 6.11 -6.41
N LEU A 194 -20.33 5.07 -6.84
CA LEU A 194 -20.87 4.04 -7.74
C LEU A 194 -21.52 2.85 -7.00
N ARG A 195 -21.38 2.72 -5.67
CA ARG A 195 -21.74 1.47 -4.97
C ARG A 195 -22.59 1.61 -3.71
N ARG A 196 -23.09 2.79 -3.37
CA ARG A 196 -24.15 2.93 -2.36
C ARG A 196 -25.31 3.78 -2.87
N LYS A 197 -26.25 3.14 -3.57
CA LYS A 197 -27.66 3.46 -3.31
C LYS A 197 -27.99 2.90 -1.93
N GLY A 198 -27.58 3.63 -0.88
CA GLY A 198 -28.20 3.45 0.42
C GLY A 198 -29.66 3.82 0.22
N LYS A 199 -30.57 2.84 0.32
CA LYS A 199 -32.00 3.15 0.39
C LYS A 199 -32.16 4.09 1.59
N THR A 200 -32.66 5.29 1.34
CA THR A 200 -33.14 6.16 2.41
C THR A 200 -34.22 5.37 3.12
N ILE A 201 -33.91 4.92 4.35
CA ILE A 201 -34.88 4.25 5.19
C ILE A 201 -35.87 5.34 5.59
N VAL A 202 -37.05 5.32 4.96
CA VAL A 202 -38.16 6.19 5.37
C VAL A 202 -38.64 5.65 6.70
N ASP A 203 -38.61 6.51 7.71
CA ASP A 203 -39.05 6.20 9.06
C ASP A 203 -40.58 6.04 9.04
N LYS A 204 -41.06 4.83 8.72
CA LYS A 204 -42.48 4.50 8.89
C LYS A 204 -42.69 4.29 10.38
N GLU A 205 -43.64 4.99 10.99
CA GLU A 205 -44.16 4.63 12.31
C GLU A 205 -44.75 3.21 12.22
N GLU A 206 -44.01 2.22 12.70
CA GLU A 206 -44.53 0.87 12.86
C GLU A 206 -45.42 0.86 14.10
N VAL A 207 -46.67 0.44 13.92
CA VAL A 207 -47.54 0.09 15.03
C VAL A 207 -46.90 -1.10 15.74
N LEU A 208 -46.39 -0.88 16.95
CA LEU A 208 -45.77 -1.93 17.75
C LEU A 208 -46.83 -2.96 18.17
N ASP A 209 -46.54 -4.23 17.96
CA ASP A 209 -47.40 -5.32 18.42
C ASP A 209 -47.48 -5.35 19.96
N SER A 210 -48.63 -5.81 20.47
CA SER A 210 -48.95 -5.79 21.90
C SER A 210 -47.99 -6.61 22.78
N ASP A 211 -47.32 -7.61 22.20
CA ASP A 211 -46.31 -8.43 22.85
C ASP A 211 -44.96 -7.69 22.95
N VAL A 212 -44.57 -6.93 21.92
CA VAL A 212 -43.37 -6.09 21.92
C VAL A 212 -43.47 -4.98 22.96
N LEU A 213 -44.64 -4.35 23.09
CA LEU A 213 -44.89 -3.31 24.11
C LEU A 213 -44.81 -3.89 25.54
N LYS A 214 -45.38 -5.08 25.75
CA LYS A 214 -45.28 -5.77 27.05
C LYS A 214 -43.84 -6.13 27.40
N GLU A 215 -43.07 -6.56 26.41
CA GLU A 215 -41.66 -6.89 26.61
C GLU A 215 -40.81 -5.65 26.90
N GLN A 216 -41.06 -4.52 26.22
CA GLN A 216 -40.45 -3.22 26.56
C GLN A 216 -40.75 -2.80 28.00
N GLN A 217 -42.01 -2.87 28.41
CA GLN A 217 -42.41 -2.54 29.79
C GLN A 217 -41.80 -3.51 30.81
N ARG A 218 -41.71 -4.81 30.48
CA ARG A 218 -41.05 -5.81 31.33
C ARG A 218 -39.58 -5.45 31.52
N VAL A 219 -38.86 -5.13 30.44
CA VAL A 219 -37.43 -4.77 30.48
C VAL A 219 -37.20 -3.45 31.21
N GLU A 220 -38.05 -2.45 31.00
CA GLU A 220 -37.99 -1.16 31.72
C GLU A 220 -38.15 -1.34 33.23
N ASN A 221 -39.14 -2.12 33.64
CA ASN A 221 -39.44 -2.40 35.05
C ASN A 221 -38.48 -3.41 35.71
N THR A 222 -37.63 -4.10 34.94
CA THR A 222 -36.63 -5.02 35.50
C THR A 222 -35.45 -4.23 36.07
N SER A 223 -35.03 -4.61 37.27
CA SER A 223 -33.94 -3.95 37.99
C SER A 223 -32.57 -4.20 37.32
N GLU A 224 -31.66 -3.22 37.40
CA GLU A 224 -30.34 -3.29 36.74
C GLU A 224 -29.46 -4.46 37.24
N ASN A 225 -29.72 -4.97 38.44
CA ASN A 225 -28.96 -6.08 39.03
C ASN A 225 -29.43 -7.47 38.56
N GLU A 226 -30.61 -7.58 37.95
CA GLU A 226 -31.13 -8.86 37.42
C GLU A 226 -30.68 -9.14 35.99
N LEU A 227 -30.19 -8.12 35.27
CA LEU A 227 -29.81 -8.22 33.86
C LEU A 227 -28.35 -7.84 33.67
N ALA A 228 -27.56 -8.75 33.07
CA ALA A 228 -26.16 -8.47 32.76
C ALA A 228 -25.98 -7.33 31.73
N VAL A 229 -26.96 -7.14 30.83
CA VAL A 229 -26.99 -6.06 29.83
C VAL A 229 -28.44 -5.63 29.61
N LYS A 230 -28.72 -4.33 29.76
CA LYS A 230 -30.02 -3.72 29.46
C LYS A 230 -29.88 -2.85 28.22
N ALA A 231 -30.58 -3.21 27.15
CA ALA A 231 -30.54 -2.46 25.89
C ALA A 231 -31.89 -1.78 25.65
N ASN A 232 -31.93 -0.46 25.85
CA ASN A 232 -33.14 0.34 25.70
C ASN A 232 -33.25 0.92 24.28
N HIS A 233 -34.48 1.02 23.79
CA HIS A 233 -34.84 1.67 22.51
C HIS A 233 -34.15 1.10 21.26
N ILE A 234 -33.83 -0.21 21.25
CA ILE A 234 -33.40 -0.88 20.02
C ILE A 234 -34.61 -1.07 19.10
N ARG A 235 -34.47 -0.62 17.86
CA ARG A 235 -35.45 -0.85 16.80
C ARG A 235 -34.84 -1.67 15.68
N LYS A 236 -35.59 -2.65 15.17
CA LYS A 236 -35.27 -3.35 13.93
C LYS A 236 -35.93 -2.61 12.78
N VAL A 237 -35.17 -2.26 11.75
CA VAL A 237 -35.72 -1.71 10.52
C VAL A 237 -35.39 -2.63 9.36
N TYR A 238 -36.42 -3.16 8.72
CA TYR A 238 -36.25 -3.99 7.53
C TYR A 238 -36.31 -3.10 6.29
N GLY A 239 -35.33 -3.23 5.40
CA GLY A 239 -35.44 -2.63 4.07
C GLY A 239 -36.48 -3.40 3.25
N ASP A 240 -37.33 -2.69 2.51
CA ASP A 240 -38.31 -3.31 1.62
C ASP A 240 -37.63 -4.34 0.71
N LYS A 241 -38.08 -5.60 0.75
CA LYS A 241 -37.70 -6.63 -0.21
C LYS A 241 -38.23 -6.19 -1.58
N VAL A 242 -37.31 -5.95 -2.53
CA VAL A 242 -37.66 -5.78 -3.95
C VAL A 242 -37.78 -7.16 -4.55
#